data_AF-A0A1F8XWV0-F1
#
_entry.id   AF-A0A1F8XWV0-F1
#
_cell.length_a   1.000
_cell.length_b   1.000
_cell.length_c   1.000
_cell.angle_alpha   90.00
_cell.angle_beta   90.00
_cell.angle_gamma   90.00
#
_symmetry.space_group_name_H-M   'P 1'
#
loop_
_entity.id
_entity.type
_entity.pdbx_description
1 polymer ?
#
loop_
_entity_poly.entity_id
_entity_poly.type
_entity_poly.pdbx_seq_one_letter_code
_entity_poly.pdbx_strand_id
1 'polypeptide(L)'
;MLVIVFVILAFFTIILVSWIVLLKRRSEAGIGGWVKDSDLKGGGRKYVDQATGIVAKPDIVLKGKVIEVKSYAVKNRPFSGDILQTTAEMNAVGVGKAEIHYLNRKFRVENTLHLRGVLMRVFHTMKEHLDHNTAPHGTPTKGRCRVCEFNDICQERC
;
A
#
# COMPACT_ATOMS: atom_id res chain seq x y z
N MET A 1 -16.57 -32.03 -39.63
CA MET A 1 -15.78 -32.58 -38.50
C MET A 1 -14.47 -31.82 -38.29
N LEU A 2 -13.63 -31.65 -39.32
CA LEU A 2 -12.35 -30.94 -39.23
C LEU A 2 -12.46 -29.48 -38.72
N VAL A 3 -13.43 -28.72 -39.24
CA VAL A 3 -13.68 -27.32 -38.81
C VAL A 3 -14.04 -27.23 -37.33
N ILE A 4 -14.86 -28.16 -36.83
CA ILE A 4 -15.27 -28.20 -35.42
C ILE A 4 -14.05 -28.48 -34.53
N VAL A 5 -13.16 -29.40 -34.94
CA VAL A 5 -11.91 -29.68 -34.22
C VAL A 5 -11.03 -28.43 -34.16
N PHE A 6 -10.87 -27.70 -35.26
CA PHE A 6 -10.09 -26.46 -35.28
C PHE A 6 -10.70 -25.35 -34.40
N VAL A 7 -12.02 -25.21 -34.38
CA VAL A 7 -12.71 -24.24 -33.51
C VAL A 7 -12.50 -24.59 -32.04
N ILE A 8 -12.63 -25.86 -31.68
CA ILE A 8 -12.38 -26.33 -30.30
C ILE A 8 -10.92 -26.07 -29.93
N LEU A 9 -9.97 -26.40 -30.80
CA LEU A 9 -8.54 -26.19 -30.56
C LEU A 9 -8.23 -24.70 -30.36
N ALA A 10 -8.79 -23.82 -31.19
CA ALA A 10 -8.61 -22.38 -31.07
C ALA A 10 -9.19 -21.86 -29.75
N PHE A 11 -10.39 -22.32 -29.36
CA PHE A 11 -11.01 -21.96 -28.08
C PHE A 11 -10.15 -22.38 -26.88
N PHE A 12 -9.67 -23.62 -26.86
CA PHE A 12 -8.76 -24.11 -25.82
C PHE A 12 -7.46 -23.30 -25.78
N THR A 13 -6.91 -22.93 -26.94
CA THR A 13 -5.69 -22.12 -27.02
C THR A 13 -5.91 -20.73 -26.41
N ILE A 14 -7.05 -20.09 -26.70
CA ILE A 14 -7.40 -18.77 -26.12
C ILE A 14 -7.53 -18.87 -24.60
N ILE A 15 -8.19 -19.90 -24.09
CA ILE A 15 -8.32 -20.13 -22.64
C ILE A 15 -6.95 -20.34 -22.00
N LEU A 16 -6.11 -21.19 -22.60
CA LEU A 16 -4.78 -21.50 -22.08
C LEU A 16 -3.90 -20.24 -22.01
N VAL A 17 -3.85 -19.47 -23.10
CA VAL A 17 -3.07 -18.22 -23.16
C VAL A 17 -3.59 -17.21 -22.14
N SER A 18 -4.92 -17.04 -22.04
CA SER A 18 -5.52 -16.13 -21.06
C SER A 18 -5.20 -16.53 -19.62
N TRP A 19 -5.23 -17.84 -19.33
CA TRP A 19 -4.87 -18.38 -18.02
C TRP A 19 -3.41 -18.12 -17.67
N ILE A 20 -2.48 -18.37 -18.61
CA ILE A 20 -1.05 -18.10 -18.41
C ILE A 20 -0.79 -16.61 -18.18
N VAL A 21 -1.45 -15.73 -18.94
CA VAL A 21 -1.34 -14.27 -18.77
C VAL A 21 -1.85 -13.84 -17.39
N LEU A 22 -2.98 -14.40 -16.94
CA LEU A 22 -3.53 -14.13 -15.61
C LEU A 22 -2.59 -14.60 -14.50
N LEU A 23 -2.04 -15.82 -14.59
CA LEU A 23 -1.08 -16.33 -13.61
C LEU A 23 0.18 -15.48 -13.54
N LYS A 24 0.72 -15.05 -14.69
CA LYS A 24 1.88 -14.15 -14.77
C LYS A 24 1.58 -12.82 -14.08
N ARG A 25 0.45 -12.19 -14.40
CA ARG A 25 0.03 -10.93 -13.77
C ARG A 25 -0.17 -11.06 -12.26
N ARG A 26 -0.75 -12.16 -11.78
CA ARG A 26 -0.90 -12.41 -10.34
C ARG A 26 0.45 -12.55 -9.64
N SER A 27 1.38 -13.28 -10.24
CA SER A 27 2.74 -13.44 -9.72
C SER A 27 3.49 -12.11 -9.68
N GLU A 28 3.39 -11.32 -10.77
CA GLU A 28 3.96 -9.97 -10.86
C GLU A 28 3.36 -9.01 -9.83
N ALA A 29 2.08 -9.16 -9.48
CA ALA A 29 1.43 -8.42 -8.40
C ALA A 29 1.71 -9.01 -6.99
N GLY A 30 2.51 -10.07 -6.86
CA GLY A 30 2.78 -10.75 -5.58
C GLY A 30 1.57 -11.45 -4.96
N ILE A 31 0.52 -11.69 -5.75
CA ILE A 31 -0.73 -12.33 -5.35
C ILE A 31 -0.57 -13.85 -5.43
N GLY A 32 0.13 -14.40 -4.44
CA GLY A 32 0.25 -15.85 -4.19
C GLY A 32 -0.77 -16.30 -3.15
N GLY A 33 -2.05 -16.39 -3.51
CA GLY A 33 -3.11 -16.83 -2.61
C GLY A 33 -4.48 -16.22 -2.89
N TRP A 34 -5.41 -16.44 -1.96
CA TRP A 34 -6.74 -15.84 -1.99
C TRP A 34 -6.69 -14.37 -1.59
N VAL A 35 -7.26 -13.52 -2.44
CA VAL A 35 -7.43 -12.09 -2.18
C VAL A 35 -8.68 -11.95 -1.32
N LYS A 36 -8.51 -11.49 -0.08
CA LYS A 36 -9.64 -11.21 0.82
C LYS A 36 -10.32 -9.91 0.44
N ASP A 37 -9.53 -8.92 0.03
CA ASP A 37 -10.00 -7.58 -0.29
C ASP A 37 -9.01 -6.84 -1.20
N SER A 38 -9.49 -5.86 -1.96
CA SER A 38 -8.65 -5.03 -2.83
C SER A 38 -9.24 -3.65 -3.10
N ASP A 39 -8.43 -2.61 -2.91
CA ASP A 39 -8.76 -1.22 -3.21
C ASP A 39 -8.14 -0.67 -4.51
N LEU A 40 -7.50 -1.50 -5.33
CA LEU A 40 -6.86 -1.05 -6.59
C LEU A 40 -7.83 -0.38 -7.59
N LYS A 41 -9.14 -0.50 -7.38
CA LYS A 41 -10.20 0.16 -8.18
C LYS A 41 -11.10 1.07 -7.33
N GLY A 42 -10.68 1.42 -6.12
CA GLY A 42 -11.41 2.30 -5.19
C GLY A 42 -12.55 1.66 -4.38
N GLY A 43 -12.83 0.37 -4.59
CA GLY A 43 -13.93 -0.37 -3.94
C GLY A 43 -13.58 -1.16 -2.67
N GLY A 44 -12.36 -1.04 -2.15
CA GLY A 44 -11.88 -1.81 -1.00
C GLY A 44 -12.54 -1.41 0.31
N ARG A 45 -12.48 -2.30 1.31
CA ARG A 45 -13.06 -2.06 2.64
C ARG A 45 -12.14 -1.18 3.50
N LYS A 46 -12.75 -0.35 4.35
CA LYS A 46 -12.05 0.31 5.47
C LYS A 46 -11.89 -0.66 6.64
N TYR A 47 -10.69 -0.73 7.18
CA TYR A 47 -10.35 -1.47 8.40
C TYR A 47 -10.10 -0.49 9.52
N VAL A 48 -10.42 -0.89 10.75
CA VAL A 48 -10.24 -0.05 11.94
C VAL A 48 -9.40 -0.80 12.94
N ASP A 49 -8.26 -0.24 13.31
CA ASP A 49 -7.48 -0.70 14.46
C ASP A 49 -8.29 -0.42 15.73
N GLN A 50 -8.80 -1.49 16.34
CA GLN A 50 -9.67 -1.38 17.51
C GLN A 50 -8.97 -0.76 18.72
N ALA A 51 -7.64 -0.83 18.80
CA ALA A 51 -6.90 -0.28 19.94
C ALA A 51 -6.73 1.25 19.83
N THR A 52 -6.62 1.78 18.61
CA THR A 52 -6.20 3.17 18.37
C THR A 52 -7.27 4.01 17.67
N GLY A 53 -8.26 3.36 17.05
CA GLY A 53 -9.25 3.99 16.18
C GLY A 53 -8.70 4.36 14.80
N ILE A 54 -7.44 4.04 14.47
CA ILE A 54 -6.86 4.35 13.16
C ILE A 54 -7.63 3.58 12.08
N VAL A 55 -8.12 4.33 11.10
CA VAL A 55 -8.81 3.77 9.93
C VAL A 55 -7.82 3.65 8.78
N ALA A 56 -7.72 2.47 8.19
CA ALA A 56 -6.86 2.18 7.05
C ALA A 56 -7.65 1.54 5.91
N LYS A 57 -7.16 1.71 4.68
CA LYS A 57 -7.75 1.12 3.48
C LYS A 57 -6.61 0.56 2.61
N PRO A 58 -6.11 -0.64 2.92
CA PRO A 58 -4.97 -1.23 2.21
C PRO A 58 -5.32 -1.54 0.75
N ASP A 59 -4.36 -1.40 -0.16
CA ASP A 59 -4.56 -1.69 -1.59
C ASP A 59 -4.96 -3.15 -1.86
N ILE A 60 -4.33 -4.10 -1.16
CA ILE A 60 -4.69 -5.51 -1.22
C ILE A 60 -4.54 -6.15 0.17
N VAL A 61 -5.54 -6.92 0.55
CA VAL A 61 -5.48 -7.81 1.73
C VAL A 61 -5.46 -9.26 1.27
N LEU A 62 -4.39 -9.96 1.64
CA LEU A 62 -4.26 -11.41 1.45
C LEU A 62 -4.37 -12.12 2.81
N LYS A 63 -4.57 -13.44 2.80
CA LYS A 63 -4.52 -14.24 4.04
C LYS A 63 -3.14 -14.09 4.70
N GLY A 64 -3.08 -13.32 5.80
CA GLY A 64 -1.89 -13.15 6.62
C GLY A 64 -0.92 -12.02 6.23
N LYS A 65 -1.22 -11.23 5.18
CA LYS A 65 -0.42 -10.05 4.82
C LYS A 65 -1.24 -8.97 4.09
N VAL A 66 -0.78 -7.73 4.14
CA VAL A 66 -1.24 -6.66 3.25
C VAL A 66 -0.21 -6.40 2.15
N ILE A 67 -0.65 -5.88 1.01
CA ILE A 67 0.22 -5.35 -0.04
C ILE A 67 -0.20 -3.92 -0.31
N GLU A 68 0.77 -3.02 -0.30
CA GLU A 68 0.62 -1.60 -0.63
C GLU A 68 1.38 -1.29 -1.92
N VAL A 69 0.75 -0.57 -2.85
CA VAL A 69 1.30 -0.27 -4.17
C VAL A 69 1.63 1.21 -4.29
N LYS A 70 2.85 1.52 -4.70
CA LYS A 70 3.33 2.89 -4.91
C LYS A 70 3.63 3.13 -6.38
N SER A 71 3.06 4.21 -6.90
CA SER A 71 3.20 4.63 -8.31
C SER A 71 4.54 5.28 -8.65
N TYR A 72 5.48 5.33 -7.71
CA TYR A 72 6.80 5.93 -7.88
C TYR A 72 7.91 4.92 -7.59
N ALA A 73 9.11 5.21 -8.09
CA ALA A 73 10.29 4.38 -7.90
C ALA A 73 11.05 4.76 -6.63
N VAL A 74 11.82 3.82 -6.08
CA VAL A 74 12.68 4.05 -4.94
C VAL A 74 14.08 3.50 -5.19
N LYS A 75 15.10 4.08 -4.52
CA LYS A 75 16.50 3.68 -4.69
C LYS A 75 16.80 2.33 -4.02
N ASN A 76 17.01 2.35 -2.70
CA ASN A 76 17.57 1.19 -1.98
C ASN A 76 16.71 0.72 -0.80
N ARG A 77 15.85 1.58 -0.24
CA ARG A 77 15.03 1.29 0.94
C ARG A 77 13.66 1.96 0.81
N PRO A 78 12.60 1.39 1.40
CA PRO A 78 11.29 2.04 1.43
C PRO A 78 11.36 3.36 2.19
N PHE A 79 10.47 4.31 1.85
CA PHE A 79 10.37 5.55 2.62
C PHE A 79 9.75 5.25 3.99
N SER A 80 10.21 5.98 5.02
CA SER A 80 9.70 5.79 6.39
C SER A 80 8.18 6.01 6.48
N GLY A 81 7.64 6.97 5.72
CA GLY A 81 6.20 7.20 5.63
C GLY A 81 5.44 5.96 5.14
N ASP A 82 5.92 5.31 4.07
CA ASP A 82 5.28 4.09 3.54
C ASP A 82 5.37 2.91 4.52
N ILE A 83 6.49 2.79 5.24
CA ILE A 83 6.64 1.78 6.31
C ILE A 83 5.61 2.02 7.42
N LEU A 84 5.43 3.27 7.86
CA LEU A 84 4.48 3.59 8.92
C LEU A 84 3.02 3.45 8.45
N GLN A 85 2.72 3.87 7.23
CA GLN A 85 1.41 3.67 6.61
C GLN A 85 1.05 2.19 6.57
N THR A 86 1.93 1.34 6.02
CA THR A 86 1.70 -0.11 5.99
C THR A 86 1.66 -0.73 7.38
N THR A 87 2.37 -0.18 8.36
CA THR A 87 2.23 -0.61 9.77
C THR A 87 0.84 -0.33 10.32
N ALA A 88 0.26 0.84 10.00
CA ALA A 88 -1.12 1.18 10.38
C ALA A 88 -2.13 0.23 9.72
N GLU A 89 -1.95 -0.08 8.44
CA GLU A 89 -2.77 -1.06 7.71
C GLU A 89 -2.68 -2.46 8.32
N MET A 90 -1.45 -2.92 8.64
CA MET A 90 -1.24 -4.21 9.31
C MET A 90 -1.97 -4.27 10.66
N ASN A 91 -1.92 -3.21 11.46
CA ASN A 91 -2.64 -3.13 12.73
C ASN A 91 -4.16 -3.18 12.52
N ALA A 92 -4.68 -2.38 11.61
CA ALA A 92 -6.12 -2.30 11.33
C ALA A 92 -6.70 -3.61 10.78
N VAL A 93 -5.94 -4.34 9.95
CA VAL A 93 -6.35 -5.63 9.39
C VAL A 93 -6.13 -6.79 10.39
N GLY A 94 -5.21 -6.62 11.34
CA GLY A 94 -4.82 -7.66 12.29
C GLY A 94 -3.83 -8.67 11.70
N VAL A 95 -2.84 -8.21 10.92
CA VAL A 95 -1.78 -9.06 10.34
C VAL A 95 -0.39 -8.60 10.75
N GLY A 96 0.59 -9.51 10.63
CA GLY A 96 1.98 -9.27 11.06
C GLY A 96 2.96 -8.91 9.95
N LYS A 97 2.54 -8.97 8.68
CA LYS A 97 3.43 -8.82 7.51
C LYS A 97 2.80 -7.95 6.43
N ALA A 98 3.63 -7.20 5.74
CA ALA A 98 3.26 -6.42 4.56
C ALA A 98 4.30 -6.55 3.45
N GLU A 99 3.88 -6.27 2.22
CA GLU A 99 4.78 -5.96 1.12
C GLU A 99 4.48 -4.56 0.57
N ILE A 100 5.52 -3.77 0.32
CA ILE A 100 5.40 -2.49 -0.38
C ILE A 100 5.94 -2.70 -1.79
N HIS A 101 5.10 -2.47 -2.79
CA HIS A 101 5.42 -2.63 -4.21
C HIS A 101 5.57 -1.25 -4.85
N TYR A 102 6.82 -0.79 -4.97
CA TYR A 102 7.16 0.36 -5.80
C TYR A 102 7.26 -0.07 -7.26
N LEU A 103 7.26 0.90 -8.19
CA LEU A 103 7.39 0.64 -9.63
C LEU A 103 8.57 -0.27 -9.99
N ASN A 104 9.69 -0.13 -9.29
CA ASN A 104 10.95 -0.81 -9.63
C ASN A 104 11.38 -1.87 -8.61
N ARG A 105 10.77 -1.92 -7.42
CA ARG A 105 11.24 -2.75 -6.29
C ARG A 105 10.11 -3.14 -5.36
N LYS A 106 10.28 -4.28 -4.70
CA LYS A 106 9.39 -4.76 -3.64
C LYS A 106 10.16 -4.89 -2.33
N PHE A 107 9.53 -4.51 -1.24
CA PHE A 107 10.09 -4.62 0.11
C PHE A 107 9.11 -5.36 1.01
N ARG A 108 9.65 -6.17 1.92
CA ARG A 108 8.88 -6.81 2.99
C ARG A 108 9.00 -5.98 4.25
N VAL A 109 7.89 -5.83 4.96
CA VAL A 109 7.83 -5.13 6.24
C VAL A 109 7.19 -6.06 7.26
N GLU A 110 7.81 -6.15 8.44
CA GLU A 110 7.28 -6.93 9.57
C GLU A 110 6.74 -5.98 10.63
N ASN A 111 5.59 -6.32 11.21
CA ASN A 111 4.90 -5.50 12.20
C ASN A 111 5.57 -5.64 13.59
N THR A 112 6.76 -5.07 13.73
CA THR A 112 7.55 -5.12 14.97
C THR A 112 6.99 -4.18 16.04
N LEU A 113 7.24 -4.51 17.31
CA LEU A 113 6.90 -3.62 18.45
C LEU A 113 7.55 -2.23 18.31
N HIS A 114 8.78 -2.17 17.78
CA HIS A 114 9.46 -0.91 17.52
C HIS A 114 8.68 -0.03 16.54
N LEU A 115 8.28 -0.58 15.38
CA LEU A 115 7.51 0.16 14.37
C LEU A 115 6.16 0.60 14.90
N ARG A 116 5.47 -0.24 15.69
CA ARG A 116 4.24 0.14 16.38
C ARG A 116 4.45 1.33 17.31
N GLY A 117 5.53 1.32 18.09
CA GLY A 117 5.88 2.45 18.95
C GLY A 117 6.18 3.74 18.17
N VAL A 118 6.88 3.65 17.04
CA VAL A 118 7.12 4.81 16.17
C VAL A 118 5.81 5.33 15.57
N LEU A 119 4.96 4.45 15.06
CA LEU A 119 3.64 4.80 14.52
C LEU A 119 2.80 5.54 15.56
N MET A 120 2.72 5.01 16.78
CA MET A 120 1.93 5.63 17.84
C MET A 120 2.44 7.01 18.22
N ARG A 121 3.77 7.22 18.27
CA ARG A 121 4.31 8.57 18.51
C ARG A 121 3.89 9.54 17.41
N VAL A 122 4.04 9.16 16.14
CA VAL A 122 3.63 10.02 15.01
C VAL A 122 2.13 10.30 15.07
N PHE A 123 1.31 9.28 15.32
CA PHE A 123 -0.15 9.42 15.42
C PHE A 123 -0.56 10.38 16.55
N HIS A 124 0.04 10.25 17.73
CA HIS A 124 -0.25 11.14 18.85
C HIS A 124 0.19 12.58 18.56
N THR A 125 1.36 12.79 17.96
CA THR A 125 1.79 14.13 17.52
C THR A 125 0.81 14.72 16.51
N MET A 126 0.35 13.95 15.52
CA MET A 126 -0.66 14.42 14.57
C MET A 126 -1.96 14.79 15.27
N LYS A 127 -2.43 13.97 16.21
CA LYS A 127 -3.65 14.23 16.98
C LYS A 127 -3.53 15.50 17.81
N GLU A 128 -2.43 15.68 18.51
CA GLU A 128 -2.16 16.88 19.30
C GLU A 128 -2.19 18.15 18.44
N HIS A 129 -1.57 18.13 17.27
CA HIS A 129 -1.60 19.26 16.34
C HIS A 129 -3.01 19.58 15.83
N LEU A 130 -3.80 18.55 15.51
CA LEU A 130 -5.20 18.72 15.10
C LEU A 130 -6.06 19.28 16.24
N ASP A 131 -5.94 18.73 17.45
CA ASP A 131 -6.71 19.17 18.63
C ASP A 131 -6.43 20.64 18.98
N HIS A 132 -5.20 21.12 18.76
CA HIS A 132 -4.82 22.52 19.01
C HIS A 132 -4.93 23.43 17.78
N ASN A 133 -5.36 22.93 16.62
CA ASN A 133 -5.35 23.67 15.35
C ASN A 133 -3.98 24.30 15.04
N THR A 134 -2.90 23.56 15.27
CA THR A 134 -1.52 23.99 15.01
C THR A 134 -0.90 23.17 13.89
N ALA A 135 -0.06 23.79 13.07
CA ALA A 135 0.76 23.05 12.12
C ALA A 135 2.02 22.51 12.83
N PRO A 136 2.47 21.28 12.52
CA PRO A 136 3.73 20.77 13.04
C PRO A 136 4.91 21.57 12.49
N HIS A 137 5.88 21.84 13.36
CA HIS A 137 7.16 22.38 12.91
C HIS A 137 7.97 21.32 12.17
N GLY A 138 8.40 21.65 10.96
CA GLY A 138 9.05 20.73 10.05
C GLY A 138 10.56 20.88 10.00
N THR A 139 11.17 20.00 9.20
CA THR A 139 12.48 20.29 8.61
C THR A 139 12.23 20.54 7.12
N PRO A 140 11.83 21.76 6.74
CA PRO A 140 11.60 22.09 5.34
C PRO A 140 12.89 21.86 4.55
N THR A 141 12.74 21.31 3.36
CA THR A 141 13.84 21.17 2.40
C THR A 141 13.31 21.65 1.06
N LYS A 142 14.19 22.18 0.22
CA LYS A 142 13.82 22.61 -1.14
C LYS A 142 13.02 21.54 -1.90
N GLY A 143 13.40 20.26 -1.74
CA GLY A 143 12.69 19.14 -2.36
C GLY A 143 11.27 18.93 -1.84
N ARG A 144 11.06 19.02 -0.53
CA ARG A 144 9.74 18.88 0.10
C ARG A 144 8.83 20.07 -0.20
N CYS A 145 9.37 21.28 -0.08
CA CYS A 145 8.62 22.51 -0.32
C CYS A 145 8.13 22.61 -1.77
N ARG A 146 8.97 22.23 -2.74
CA ARG A 146 8.62 22.27 -4.17
C ARG A 146 7.38 21.45 -4.53
N VAL A 147 7.03 20.42 -3.75
CA VAL A 147 5.87 19.54 -4.02
C VAL A 147 4.76 19.71 -2.97
N CYS A 148 4.91 20.64 -2.02
CA CYS A 148 3.92 20.88 -0.98
C CYS A 148 2.87 21.87 -1.49
N GLU A 149 1.60 21.46 -1.50
CA GLU A 149 0.48 22.32 -1.92
C GLU A 149 0.26 23.53 -0.99
N PHE A 150 0.79 23.47 0.23
CA PHE A 150 0.68 24.54 1.23
C PHE A 150 1.87 25.51 1.23
N ASN A 151 2.82 25.38 0.29
CA ASN A 151 4.06 26.17 0.28
C ASN A 151 3.79 27.69 0.32
N ASP A 152 2.77 28.17 -0.40
CA ASP A 152 2.49 29.60 -0.55
C ASP A 152 1.89 30.24 0.71
N ILE A 153 1.36 29.43 1.62
CA ILE A 153 0.77 29.88 2.89
C ILE A 153 1.56 29.40 4.12
N CYS A 154 2.63 28.63 3.91
CA CYS A 154 3.48 28.14 4.99
C CYS A 154 4.40 29.27 5.48
N GLN A 155 4.42 29.49 6.79
CA GLN A 155 5.29 30.51 7.39
C GLN A 155 6.75 30.04 7.56
N GLU A 156 7.01 28.73 7.43
CA GLU A 156 8.37 28.18 7.50
C GLU A 156 9.14 28.44 6.21
N ARG A 157 10.40 28.84 6.34
CA ARG A 157 11.26 29.11 5.18
C ARG A 157 11.79 27.83 4.56
N CYS A 158 11.67 27.78 3.24
CA CYS A 158 12.37 26.86 2.35
C CYS A 158 13.66 27.52 1.81
#